data_AF-A0A7J8QZV1-F1
#
_entry.id   AF-A0A7J8QZV1-F1
#
_cell.length_a   1.000
_cell.length_b   1.000
_cell.length_c   1.000
_cell.angle_alpha   90.00
_cell.angle_beta   90.00
_cell.angle_gamma   90.00
#
_symmetry.space_group_name_H-M   'P 1'
#
loop_
_entity.id
_entity.type
_entity.pdbx_description
1 polymer ?
#
loop_
_entity_poly.entity_id
_entity_poly.type
_entity_poly.pdbx_seq_one_letter_code
_entity_poly.pdbx_strand_id
1 'polypeptide(L)'
;HFGNLDQAVKSLEFQFAKEETETPCGLKARAATTSMYKNNDYRNIISKHHTSPIEAIFCSDTNQSMYCQLLAGLIQPDEVVMVGSQFATALLRAIKFLEGYWKELCSNIRSGQISDWITDSGCKNAASSIMKPNPQLADSIHKICSCESSEGIIKKLWPNAKFIRAITTGVMSQYVETLEFYSGGLPLVSNTYVCSEAFCGINLEPLSGPSYVS
;
A
#
# COMPACT_ATOMS: atom_id res chain seq x y z
N HIS A 1 5.78 -17.27 -18.22
CA HIS A 1 4.98 -16.48 -19.18
C HIS A 1 4.42 -15.27 -18.46
N PHE A 2 5.06 -14.11 -18.57
CA PHE A 2 4.44 -12.85 -18.17
C PHE A 2 3.51 -12.43 -19.31
N GLY A 3 2.20 -12.48 -19.08
CA GLY A 3 1.19 -12.07 -20.05
C GLY A 3 1.27 -10.58 -20.38
N ASN A 4 0.74 -10.23 -21.56
CA ASN A 4 0.59 -8.91 -22.17
C ASN A 4 0.92 -7.69 -21.27
N LEU A 5 1.97 -6.97 -21.65
CA LEU A 5 2.43 -5.70 -21.06
C LEU A 5 1.63 -4.47 -21.51
N ASP A 6 0.53 -4.65 -22.26
CA ASP A 6 -0.29 -3.54 -22.76
C ASP A 6 -1.31 -3.02 -21.73
N GLN A 7 -1.46 -3.68 -20.58
CA GLN A 7 -2.27 -3.19 -19.47
C GLN A 7 -1.38 -2.39 -18.52
N ALA A 8 -1.79 -1.18 -18.12
CA ALA A 8 -1.03 -0.38 -17.17
C ALA A 8 -0.93 -1.14 -15.84
N VAL A 9 0.28 -1.61 -15.51
CA VAL A 9 0.54 -2.39 -14.31
C VAL A 9 1.01 -1.46 -13.19
N LYS A 10 0.34 -1.53 -12.04
CA LYS A 10 0.63 -0.71 -10.86
C LYS A 10 0.87 -1.55 -9.60
N SER A 11 1.51 -0.91 -8.63
CA SER A 11 1.74 -1.43 -7.28
C SER A 11 0.91 -0.66 -6.26
N LEU A 12 0.23 -1.37 -5.37
CA LEU A 12 -0.35 -0.79 -4.16
C LEU A 12 0.64 -0.98 -3.02
N GLU A 13 1.47 0.03 -2.77
CA GLU A 13 2.40 0.04 -1.64
C GLU A 13 1.98 1.09 -0.62
N PHE A 14 1.69 0.68 0.61
CA PHE A 14 1.36 1.59 1.71
C PHE A 14 2.64 2.26 2.21
N GLN A 15 2.73 3.57 1.96
CA GLN A 15 3.91 4.39 2.23
C GLN A 15 3.53 5.61 3.06
N PHE A 16 4.35 5.92 4.06
CA PHE A 16 4.05 7.00 5.01
C PHE A 16 5.30 7.84 5.23
N ALA A 17 5.30 9.07 4.72
CA ALA A 17 6.32 10.05 5.08
C ALA A 17 6.17 10.42 6.57
N LYS A 18 7.28 10.74 7.21
CA LYS A 18 7.32 11.23 8.59
C LYS A 18 7.75 12.69 8.60
N GLU A 19 7.36 13.40 9.64
CA GLU A 19 7.83 14.76 9.86
C GLU A 19 9.35 14.78 10.01
N GLU A 20 9.98 15.84 9.50
CA GLU A 20 11.41 16.08 9.64
C GLU A 20 11.65 17.14 10.70
N THR A 21 12.71 16.96 11.46
CA THR A 21 13.17 17.92 12.46
C THR A 21 14.39 18.67 11.94
N GLU A 22 14.66 19.83 12.52
CA GLU A 22 15.87 20.59 12.22
C GLU A 22 16.82 20.50 13.40
N THR A 23 18.09 20.22 13.12
CA THR A 23 19.14 20.20 14.14
C THR A 23 19.55 21.63 14.49
N PRO A 24 20.21 21.86 15.65
CA PRO A 24 20.71 23.19 16.01
C PRO A 24 21.66 23.84 14.99
N CYS A 25 22.28 23.06 14.10
CA CYS A 25 23.15 23.56 13.03
C CYS A 25 22.43 23.75 11.69
N GLY A 26 21.10 23.68 11.65
CA GLY A 26 20.29 23.91 10.45
C GLY A 26 20.16 22.72 9.50
N LEU A 27 20.68 21.54 9.87
CA LEU A 27 20.55 20.33 9.06
C LEU A 27 19.20 19.65 9.32
N LYS A 28 18.57 19.11 8.27
CA LYS A 28 17.32 18.34 8.41
C LYS A 28 17.61 16.91 8.85
N ALA A 29 16.99 16.48 9.94
CA ALA A 29 16.96 15.10 10.41
C ALA A 29 15.61 14.46 10.06
N ARG A 30 15.65 13.30 9.40
CA ARG A 30 14.45 12.61 8.90
C ARG A 30 14.69 11.11 8.73
N ALA A 31 13.60 10.35 8.70
CA ALA A 31 13.67 8.93 8.36
C ALA A 31 14.20 8.71 6.93
N ALA A 32 14.99 7.65 6.73
CA ALA A 32 15.58 7.32 5.43
C ALA A 32 14.51 7.19 4.31
N THR A 33 13.38 6.54 4.61
CA THR A 33 12.25 6.41 3.67
C THR A 33 11.65 7.76 3.29
N THR A 34 11.51 8.68 4.24
CA THR A 34 11.02 10.04 3.96
C THR A 34 11.98 10.80 3.06
N SER A 35 13.29 10.63 3.26
CA SER A 35 14.31 11.18 2.36
C SER A 35 14.15 10.62 0.94
N MET A 36 13.94 9.31 0.80
CA MET A 36 13.68 8.67 -0.51
C MET A 36 12.41 9.22 -1.17
N TYR A 37 11.31 9.34 -0.43
CA TYR A 37 10.04 9.84 -0.98
C TYR A 37 10.14 11.29 -1.47
N LYS A 38 11.10 12.07 -0.96
CA LYS A 38 11.37 13.45 -1.40
C LYS A 38 12.25 13.53 -2.65
N ASN A 39 12.92 12.46 -3.05
CA ASN A 39 13.71 12.42 -4.27
C ASN A 39 12.79 12.50 -5.51
N ASN A 40 13.13 13.36 -6.48
CA ASN A 40 12.29 13.59 -7.67
C ASN A 40 12.17 12.35 -8.57
N ASP A 41 13.25 11.59 -8.75
CA ASP A 41 13.21 10.36 -9.55
C ASP A 41 12.29 9.33 -8.90
N TYR A 42 12.35 9.22 -7.57
CA TYR A 42 11.44 8.36 -6.82
C TYR A 42 9.98 8.79 -6.98
N ARG A 43 9.68 10.09 -6.86
CA ARG A 43 8.33 10.64 -7.08
C ARG A 43 7.82 10.36 -8.49
N ASN A 44 8.68 10.48 -9.49
CA ASN A 44 8.34 10.16 -10.88
C ASN A 44 7.99 8.68 -11.05
N ILE A 45 8.73 7.77 -10.38
CA ILE A 45 8.44 6.33 -10.38
C ILE A 45 7.07 6.07 -9.73
N ILE A 46 6.83 6.59 -8.53
CA ILE A 46 5.56 6.42 -7.81
C ILE A 46 4.38 6.90 -8.66
N SER A 47 4.47 8.09 -9.24
CA SER A 47 3.38 8.67 -10.04
C SER A 47 2.99 7.83 -11.26
N LYS A 48 3.91 7.02 -11.79
CA LYS A 48 3.69 6.19 -12.99
C LYS A 48 3.32 4.75 -12.66
N HIS A 49 3.84 4.21 -11.56
CA HIS A 49 3.82 2.78 -11.28
C HIS A 49 3.10 2.40 -9.97
N HIS A 50 2.63 3.37 -9.19
CA HIS A 50 1.88 3.12 -7.97
C HIS A 50 0.46 3.65 -8.07
N THR A 51 -0.45 3.03 -7.32
CA THR A 51 -1.84 3.50 -7.21
C THR A 51 -1.96 4.70 -6.27
N SER A 52 -1.17 4.71 -5.19
CA SER A 52 -1.17 5.75 -4.16
C SER A 52 -0.74 7.12 -4.71
N PRO A 53 -1.56 8.17 -4.56
CA PRO A 53 -1.14 9.54 -4.87
C PRO A 53 0.00 10.00 -3.97
N ILE A 54 0.91 10.82 -4.50
CA ILE A 54 2.06 11.31 -3.75
C ILE A 54 1.63 12.18 -2.56
N GLU A 55 0.53 12.93 -2.72
CA GLU A 55 -0.08 13.74 -1.68
C GLU A 55 -0.51 12.89 -0.48
N ALA A 56 -1.09 11.71 -0.74
CA ALA A 56 -1.49 10.80 0.32
C ALA A 56 -0.28 10.24 1.08
N ILE A 57 0.85 10.00 0.41
CA ILE A 57 2.09 9.53 1.06
C ILE A 57 2.68 10.61 1.99
N PHE A 58 2.53 11.88 1.62
CA PHE A 58 3.04 13.03 2.38
C PHE A 58 2.05 13.63 3.38
N CYS A 59 0.81 13.13 3.44
CA CYS A 59 -0.17 13.57 4.43
C CYS A 59 0.32 13.22 5.85
N SER A 60 0.32 14.23 6.73
CA SER A 60 0.77 14.09 8.13
C SER A 60 -0.20 13.26 8.96
N ASP A 61 -1.49 13.33 8.65
CA ASP A 61 -2.51 12.47 9.25
C ASP A 61 -2.44 11.07 8.63
N THR A 62 -1.92 10.12 9.42
CA THR A 62 -1.73 8.73 8.97
C THR A 62 -3.06 8.04 8.64
N ASN A 63 -4.18 8.43 9.26
CA ASN A 63 -5.48 7.83 8.95
C ASN A 63 -6.01 8.33 7.60
N GLN A 64 -5.89 9.62 7.32
CA GLN A 64 -6.27 10.20 6.03
C GLN A 64 -5.38 9.65 4.90
N SER A 65 -4.07 9.59 5.14
CA SER A 65 -3.09 8.96 4.26
C SER A 65 -3.50 7.52 3.91
N MET A 66 -3.73 6.68 4.93
CA MET A 66 -4.07 5.27 4.75
C MET A 66 -5.41 5.08 4.05
N TYR A 67 -6.43 5.88 4.39
CA TYR A 67 -7.72 5.85 3.71
C TYR A 67 -7.60 6.17 2.22
N CYS A 68 -6.87 7.25 1.88
CA CYS A 68 -6.69 7.66 0.49
C CYS A 68 -5.88 6.65 -0.33
N GLN A 69 -4.85 6.04 0.26
CA GLN A 69 -4.07 4.99 -0.40
C GLN A 69 -4.91 3.72 -0.63
N LEU A 70 -5.71 3.30 0.36
CA LEU A 70 -6.66 2.18 0.19
C LEU A 70 -7.68 2.48 -0.91
N LEU A 71 -8.28 3.67 -0.89
CA LEU A 71 -9.25 4.10 -1.88
C LEU A 71 -8.66 4.07 -3.29
N ALA A 72 -7.46 4.61 -3.48
CA ALA A 72 -6.78 4.60 -4.76
C ALA A 72 -6.47 3.19 -5.28
N GLY A 73 -6.08 2.28 -4.36
CA GLY A 73 -5.89 0.87 -4.66
C GLY A 73 -7.18 0.12 -5.01
N LEU A 74 -8.31 0.49 -4.40
CA LEU A 74 -9.61 -0.14 -4.63
C LEU A 74 -10.28 0.35 -5.93
N ILE A 75 -10.01 1.58 -6.38
CA ILE A 75 -10.58 2.14 -7.62
C ILE A 75 -9.98 1.48 -8.88
N GLN A 76 -8.75 0.97 -8.80
CA GLN A 76 -8.02 0.37 -9.93
C GLN A 76 -7.59 -1.08 -9.61
N PRO A 77 -8.51 -1.97 -9.21
CA PRO A 77 -8.14 -3.28 -8.65
C PRO A 77 -7.46 -4.18 -9.69
N ASP A 78 -7.83 -4.06 -10.96
CA ASP A 78 -7.29 -4.86 -12.06
C ASP A 78 -5.85 -4.48 -12.45
N GLU A 79 -5.43 -3.25 -12.15
CA GLU A 79 -4.07 -2.78 -12.44
C GLU A 79 -3.05 -3.23 -11.40
N VAL A 80 -3.51 -3.66 -10.21
CA VAL A 80 -2.63 -3.99 -9.08
C VAL A 80 -2.02 -5.38 -9.24
N VAL A 81 -0.71 -5.43 -9.46
CA VAL A 81 0.07 -6.69 -9.52
C VAL A 81 0.89 -6.98 -8.27
N MET A 82 1.08 -5.97 -7.43
CA MET A 82 1.82 -6.08 -6.17
C MET A 82 1.08 -5.30 -5.10
N VAL A 83 0.90 -5.93 -3.94
CA VAL A 83 0.36 -5.28 -2.73
C VAL A 83 1.42 -5.34 -1.66
N GLY A 84 1.65 -4.26 -0.91
CA GLY A 84 2.75 -4.29 0.03
C GLY A 84 2.88 -3.08 0.93
N SER A 85 3.92 -3.13 1.74
CA SER A 85 4.47 -1.99 2.48
C SER A 85 5.92 -2.32 2.85
N GLN A 86 6.64 -1.39 3.47
CA GLN A 86 8.02 -1.67 3.89
C GLN A 86 8.12 -2.81 4.91
N PHE A 87 7.22 -2.86 5.90
CA PHE A 87 7.23 -3.86 6.97
C PHE A 87 5.89 -4.59 7.06
N ALA A 88 5.90 -5.87 7.40
CA ALA A 88 4.69 -6.67 7.59
C ALA A 88 3.62 -5.98 8.47
N THR A 89 4.05 -5.31 9.53
CA THR A 89 3.19 -4.56 10.45
C THR A 89 2.37 -3.46 9.78
N ALA A 90 2.96 -2.70 8.86
CA ALA A 90 2.27 -1.61 8.18
C ALA A 90 1.20 -2.14 7.23
N LEU A 91 1.49 -3.23 6.51
CA LEU A 91 0.50 -3.90 5.67
C LEU A 91 -0.64 -4.50 6.49
N LEU A 92 -0.33 -5.20 7.59
CA LEU A 92 -1.37 -5.71 8.50
C LEU A 92 -2.24 -4.60 9.06
N ARG A 93 -1.66 -3.44 9.41
CA ARG A 93 -2.41 -2.28 9.84
C ARG A 93 -3.34 -1.75 8.75
N ALA A 94 -2.89 -1.72 7.49
CA ALA A 94 -3.74 -1.33 6.36
C ALA A 94 -4.92 -2.30 6.14
N ILE A 95 -4.69 -3.61 6.30
CA ILE A 95 -5.77 -4.61 6.21
C ILE A 95 -6.77 -4.43 7.35
N LYS A 96 -6.31 -4.21 8.59
CA LYS A 96 -7.18 -3.91 9.73
C LYS A 96 -7.95 -2.61 9.55
N PHE A 97 -7.32 -1.60 8.96
CA PHE A 97 -7.99 -0.35 8.64
C PHE A 97 -9.09 -0.57 7.59
N LEU A 98 -8.81 -1.35 6.55
CA LEU A 98 -9.83 -1.75 5.57
C LEU A 98 -11.02 -2.48 6.23
N GLU A 99 -10.78 -3.44 7.13
CA GLU A 99 -11.85 -4.13 7.88
C GLU A 99 -12.77 -3.14 8.63
N GLY A 100 -12.22 -2.02 9.12
CA GLY A 100 -13.00 -0.98 9.81
C GLY A 100 -13.74 0.00 8.88
N TYR A 101 -13.21 0.28 7.68
CA TYR A 101 -13.67 1.36 6.81
C TYR A 101 -14.27 0.92 5.48
N TRP A 102 -14.31 -0.40 5.16
CA TRP A 102 -14.75 -0.88 3.84
C TRP A 102 -16.15 -0.40 3.44
N LYS A 103 -17.09 -0.26 4.38
CA LYS A 103 -18.45 0.24 4.09
C LYS A 103 -18.41 1.69 3.58
N GLU A 104 -17.59 2.50 4.22
CA GLU A 104 -17.40 3.90 3.85
C GLU A 104 -16.67 4.02 2.51
N LEU A 105 -15.61 3.22 2.32
CA LEU A 105 -14.89 3.13 1.05
C LEU A 105 -15.84 2.74 -0.10
N CYS A 106 -16.71 1.76 0.10
CA CYS A 106 -17.73 1.40 -0.89
C CYS A 106 -18.71 2.55 -1.16
N SER A 107 -19.15 3.28 -0.12
CA SER A 107 -20.03 4.44 -0.27
C SER A 107 -19.36 5.56 -1.09
N ASN A 108 -18.10 5.84 -0.79
CA ASN A 108 -17.26 6.81 -1.50
C ASN A 108 -17.09 6.42 -2.97
N ILE A 109 -16.75 5.15 -3.26
CA ILE A 109 -16.64 4.64 -4.63
C ILE A 109 -17.97 4.72 -5.38
N ARG A 110 -19.09 4.38 -4.72
CA ARG A 110 -20.43 4.43 -5.32
C ARG A 110 -20.84 5.85 -5.71
N SER A 111 -20.64 6.80 -4.81
CA SER A 111 -21.02 8.20 -4.99
C SER A 111 -20.00 9.01 -5.79
N GLY A 112 -18.76 8.54 -5.88
CA GLY A 112 -17.64 9.31 -6.44
C GLY A 112 -17.25 10.51 -5.58
N GLN A 113 -17.60 10.52 -4.29
CA GLN A 113 -17.31 11.61 -3.36
C GLN A 113 -16.52 11.09 -2.17
N ILE A 114 -15.44 11.80 -1.80
CA ILE A 114 -14.63 11.46 -0.63
C ILE A 114 -15.28 12.00 0.64
N SER A 115 -15.12 11.28 1.74
CA SER A 115 -15.66 11.66 3.05
C SER A 115 -15.12 12.99 3.59
N ASP A 116 -15.99 13.74 4.29
CA ASP A 116 -15.70 15.08 4.80
C ASP A 116 -14.62 15.13 5.89
N TRP A 117 -14.36 14.00 6.56
CA TRP A 117 -13.29 13.90 7.57
C TRP A 117 -11.88 13.88 6.93
N ILE A 118 -11.80 13.74 5.60
CA ILE A 118 -10.56 13.95 4.85
C ILE A 118 -10.36 15.46 4.66
N THR A 119 -9.69 16.07 5.64
CA THR A 119 -9.46 17.52 5.71
C THR A 119 -8.18 17.96 5.00
N ASP A 120 -7.21 17.05 4.80
CA ASP A 120 -5.98 17.36 4.07
C ASP A 120 -6.30 17.67 2.61
N SER A 121 -5.92 18.88 2.17
CA SER A 121 -6.25 19.36 0.82
C SER A 121 -5.56 18.54 -0.27
N GLY A 122 -4.36 18.02 -0.02
CA GLY A 122 -3.62 17.19 -0.97
C GLY A 122 -4.34 15.86 -1.19
N CYS A 123 -4.66 15.15 -0.10
CA CYS A 123 -5.48 13.95 -0.10
C CYS A 123 -6.82 14.16 -0.80
N LYS A 124 -7.55 15.22 -0.43
CA LYS A 124 -8.86 15.52 -1.00
C LYS A 124 -8.79 15.76 -2.50
N ASN A 125 -7.88 16.61 -2.95
CA ASN A 125 -7.71 16.92 -4.37
C ASN A 125 -7.27 15.69 -5.18
N ALA A 126 -6.31 14.92 -4.65
CA ALA A 126 -5.82 13.72 -5.29
C ALA A 126 -6.93 12.66 -5.42
N ALA A 127 -7.69 12.42 -4.35
CA ALA A 127 -8.80 11.48 -4.38
C ALA A 127 -9.91 11.93 -5.35
N SER A 128 -10.32 13.21 -5.30
CA SER A 128 -11.31 13.74 -6.23
C SER A 128 -10.86 13.63 -7.70
N SER A 129 -9.56 13.68 -7.99
CA SER A 129 -9.05 13.54 -9.36
C SER A 129 -9.20 12.12 -9.94
N ILE A 130 -9.18 11.09 -9.08
CA ILE A 130 -9.28 9.68 -9.48
C ILE A 130 -10.69 9.10 -9.32
N MET A 131 -11.52 9.71 -8.47
CA MET A 131 -12.85 9.22 -8.16
C MET A 131 -13.84 9.52 -9.29
N LYS A 132 -14.56 8.47 -9.71
CA LYS A 132 -15.74 8.55 -10.57
C LYS A 132 -16.81 7.64 -9.96
N PRO A 133 -18.10 8.02 -9.97
CA PRO A 133 -19.16 7.16 -9.44
C PRO A 133 -19.12 5.78 -10.09
N ASN A 134 -18.88 4.74 -9.30
CA ASN A 134 -18.81 3.35 -9.78
C ASN A 134 -19.58 2.39 -8.84
N PRO A 135 -20.91 2.33 -8.97
CA PRO A 135 -21.75 1.45 -8.14
C PRO A 135 -21.40 -0.03 -8.26
N GLN A 136 -21.04 -0.50 -9.47
CA GLN A 136 -20.74 -1.92 -9.73
C GLN A 136 -19.48 -2.37 -8.99
N LEU A 137 -18.42 -1.54 -9.00
CA LEU A 137 -17.21 -1.79 -8.23
C LEU A 137 -17.50 -1.79 -6.73
N ALA A 138 -18.29 -0.82 -6.24
CA ALA A 138 -18.68 -0.76 -4.85
C ALA A 138 -19.47 -2.01 -4.39
N ASP A 139 -20.40 -2.52 -5.23
CA ASP A 139 -21.13 -3.75 -4.96
C ASP A 139 -20.22 -4.98 -4.91
N SER A 140 -19.21 -5.02 -5.79
CA SER A 140 -18.23 -6.11 -5.85
C SER A 140 -17.35 -6.14 -4.60
N ILE A 141 -16.81 -4.98 -4.19
CA ILE A 141 -16.03 -4.85 -2.96
C ILE A 141 -16.90 -5.15 -1.73
N HIS A 142 -18.14 -4.64 -1.69
CA HIS A 142 -19.08 -4.91 -0.60
C HIS A 142 -19.31 -6.42 -0.44
N LYS A 143 -19.54 -7.15 -1.54
CA LYS A 143 -19.72 -8.60 -1.50
C LYS A 143 -18.51 -9.31 -0.89
N ILE A 144 -17.30 -8.92 -1.31
CA ILE A 144 -16.04 -9.50 -0.82
C ILE A 144 -15.84 -9.21 0.68
N CYS A 145 -15.99 -7.95 1.10
CA CYS A 145 -15.73 -7.53 2.47
C CYS A 145 -16.84 -7.90 3.46
N SER A 146 -18.05 -8.22 2.98
CA SER A 146 -19.16 -8.67 3.83
C SER A 146 -19.07 -10.14 4.25
N CYS A 147 -18.14 -10.92 3.68
CA CYS A 147 -17.91 -12.30 4.08
C CYS A 147 -17.40 -12.40 5.53
N GLU A 148 -17.82 -13.45 6.25
CA GLU A 148 -17.40 -13.68 7.65
C GLU A 148 -15.90 -13.92 7.80
N SER A 149 -15.27 -14.54 6.80
CA SER A 149 -13.82 -14.78 6.78
C SER A 149 -13.10 -13.78 5.87
N SER A 150 -12.12 -13.08 6.46
CA SER A 150 -11.17 -12.23 5.75
C SER A 150 -9.97 -13.01 5.18
N GLU A 151 -10.02 -14.35 5.22
CA GLU A 151 -9.00 -15.19 4.60
C GLU A 151 -8.87 -14.87 3.09
N GLY A 152 -7.65 -14.66 2.63
CA GLY A 152 -7.34 -14.34 1.25
C GLY A 152 -7.92 -13.02 0.75
N ILE A 153 -8.28 -12.09 1.64
CA ILE A 153 -8.90 -10.80 1.27
C ILE A 153 -8.08 -10.02 0.24
N ILE A 154 -6.74 -10.09 0.31
CA ILE A 154 -5.86 -9.37 -0.63
C ILE A 154 -6.09 -9.90 -2.05
N LYS A 155 -6.02 -11.21 -2.25
CA LYS A 155 -6.22 -11.83 -3.57
C LYS A 155 -7.66 -11.69 -4.07
N LYS A 156 -8.64 -11.62 -3.17
CA LYS A 156 -10.04 -11.37 -3.54
C LYS A 156 -10.25 -9.94 -4.06
N LEU A 157 -9.65 -8.94 -3.41
CA LEU A 157 -9.79 -7.53 -3.80
C LEU A 157 -8.90 -7.14 -4.98
N TRP A 158 -7.70 -7.71 -5.05
CA TRP A 158 -6.72 -7.48 -6.10
C TRP A 158 -6.39 -8.81 -6.80
N PRO A 159 -7.28 -9.31 -7.67
CA PRO A 159 -7.16 -10.64 -8.28
C PRO A 159 -5.92 -10.80 -9.17
N ASN A 160 -5.38 -9.70 -9.69
CA ASN A 160 -4.18 -9.70 -10.53
C ASN A 160 -2.87 -9.64 -9.72
N ALA A 161 -2.96 -9.47 -8.38
CA ALA A 161 -1.78 -9.47 -7.51
C ALA A 161 -1.00 -10.79 -7.66
N LYS A 162 0.32 -10.66 -7.83
CA LYS A 162 1.24 -11.78 -8.05
C LYS A 162 2.04 -12.13 -6.80
N PHE A 163 2.28 -11.15 -5.93
CA PHE A 163 3.04 -11.32 -4.70
C PHE A 163 2.73 -10.19 -3.72
N ILE A 164 3.07 -10.43 -2.45
CA ILE A 164 3.05 -9.41 -1.39
C ILE A 164 4.47 -8.96 -1.11
N ARG A 165 4.73 -7.65 -1.18
CA ARG A 165 6.02 -7.09 -0.78
C ARG A 165 5.97 -6.61 0.66
N ALA A 166 6.77 -7.22 1.54
CA ALA A 166 6.96 -6.76 2.91
C ALA A 166 8.22 -7.38 3.50
N ILE A 167 8.92 -6.65 4.37
CA ILE A 167 9.94 -7.26 5.24
C ILE A 167 9.22 -8.17 6.24
N THR A 168 9.50 -9.47 6.12
CA THR A 168 8.95 -10.57 6.94
C THR A 168 10.05 -11.36 7.67
N THR A 169 11.30 -10.89 7.63
CA THR A 169 12.45 -11.49 8.32
C THR A 169 12.71 -10.83 9.67
N GLY A 170 13.59 -11.44 10.48
CA GLY A 170 13.92 -10.95 11.83
C GLY A 170 12.68 -10.87 12.73
N VAL A 171 12.51 -9.75 13.43
CA VAL A 171 11.34 -9.52 14.30
C VAL A 171 9.99 -9.48 13.56
N MET A 172 10.00 -9.32 12.23
CA MET A 172 8.77 -9.32 11.43
C MET A 172 8.27 -10.73 11.11
N SER A 173 9.07 -11.77 11.36
CA SER A 173 8.69 -13.18 11.11
C SER A 173 7.45 -13.62 11.90
N GLN A 174 7.20 -13.03 13.06
CA GLN A 174 6.01 -13.28 13.87
C GLN A 174 4.68 -12.94 13.17
N TYR A 175 4.74 -12.16 12.08
CA TYR A 175 3.57 -11.73 11.31
C TYR A 175 3.33 -12.56 10.04
N VAL A 176 4.20 -13.53 9.73
CA VAL A 176 4.13 -14.33 8.50
C VAL A 176 2.81 -15.09 8.42
N GLU A 177 2.46 -15.85 9.45
CA GLU A 177 1.22 -16.65 9.46
C GLU A 177 -0.03 -15.77 9.27
N THR A 178 -0.07 -14.61 9.93
CA THR A 178 -1.19 -13.66 9.77
C THR A 178 -1.24 -13.08 8.35
N LEU A 179 -0.09 -12.77 7.75
CA LEU A 179 -0.05 -12.30 6.36
C LEU A 179 -0.44 -13.40 5.38
N GLU A 180 -0.04 -14.64 5.61
CA GLU A 180 -0.42 -15.80 4.78
C GLU A 180 -1.94 -16.02 4.81
N PHE A 181 -2.56 -15.89 5.99
CA PHE A 181 -4.01 -15.91 6.14
C PHE A 181 -4.69 -14.87 5.23
N TYR A 182 -4.19 -13.63 5.20
CA TYR A 182 -4.77 -12.57 4.36
C TYR A 182 -4.37 -12.64 2.88
N SER A 183 -3.25 -13.29 2.57
CA SER A 183 -2.67 -13.30 1.22
C SER A 183 -3.45 -14.16 0.23
N GLY A 184 -4.06 -15.25 0.69
CA GLY A 184 -4.76 -16.20 -0.19
C GLY A 184 -3.77 -17.01 -1.03
N GLY A 185 -2.60 -17.34 -0.46
CA GLY A 185 -1.54 -18.10 -1.10
C GLY A 185 -0.65 -17.27 -2.03
N LEU A 186 -0.65 -15.94 -1.91
CA LEU A 186 0.33 -15.11 -2.61
C LEU A 186 1.69 -15.22 -1.91
N PRO A 187 2.80 -15.35 -2.67
CA PRO A 187 4.13 -15.41 -2.10
C PRO A 187 4.47 -14.10 -1.37
N LEU A 188 5.09 -14.23 -0.20
CA LEU A 188 5.60 -13.11 0.59
C LEU A 188 7.05 -12.85 0.20
N VAL A 189 7.34 -11.63 -0.27
CA VAL A 189 8.60 -11.26 -0.90
C VAL A 189 9.30 -10.18 -0.08
N SER A 190 10.44 -10.55 0.52
CA SER A 190 11.34 -9.64 1.25
C SER A 190 12.60 -9.40 0.40
N ASN A 191 12.67 -8.25 -0.26
CA ASN A 191 13.67 -8.00 -1.31
C ASN A 191 14.97 -7.38 -0.84
N THR A 192 14.94 -6.60 0.24
CA THR A 192 16.02 -5.65 0.54
C THR A 192 16.34 -5.67 2.02
N TYR A 193 17.63 -5.69 2.34
CA TYR A 193 18.14 -5.43 3.67
C TYR A 193 18.85 -4.07 3.68
N VAL A 194 18.29 -3.12 4.43
CA VAL A 194 18.72 -1.72 4.44
C VAL A 194 18.67 -1.16 5.86
N CYS A 195 19.54 -0.19 6.15
CA CYS A 195 19.53 0.58 7.37
C CYS A 195 19.61 2.09 7.05
N SER A 196 19.66 2.94 8.08
CA SER A 196 19.72 4.40 7.86
C SER A 196 21.07 4.82 7.27
N GLU A 197 22.11 4.03 7.54
CA GLU A 197 23.50 4.28 7.18
C GLU A 197 23.86 3.73 5.79
N ALA A 198 23.20 2.65 5.34
CA ALA A 198 23.57 1.96 4.11
C ALA A 198 22.44 1.10 3.51
N PHE A 199 22.52 0.91 2.19
CA PHE A 199 21.87 -0.21 1.51
C PHE A 199 22.79 -1.43 1.59
N CYS A 200 22.42 -2.40 2.44
CA CYS A 200 23.30 -3.52 2.78
C CYS A 200 23.26 -4.66 1.76
N GLY A 201 22.07 -4.98 1.24
CA GLY A 201 21.94 -6.08 0.30
C GLY A 201 20.53 -6.32 -0.22
N ILE A 202 20.43 -7.29 -1.13
CA ILE A 202 19.18 -7.74 -1.74
C ILE A 202 19.04 -9.25 -1.63
N ASN A 203 17.81 -9.73 -1.60
CA ASN A 203 17.52 -11.15 -1.68
C ASN A 203 17.61 -11.61 -3.15
N LEU A 204 18.54 -12.52 -3.44
CA LEU A 204 18.73 -13.09 -4.78
C LEU A 204 17.68 -14.15 -5.13
N GLU A 205 17.00 -14.70 -4.12
CA GLU A 205 15.93 -15.68 -4.27
C GLU A 205 14.62 -15.14 -3.66
N PRO A 206 14.00 -14.11 -4.29
CA PRO A 206 12.88 -13.37 -3.70
C PRO A 206 11.60 -14.21 -3.53
N LEU A 207 11.51 -15.36 -4.19
CA LEU A 207 10.37 -16.27 -4.09
C LEU A 207 10.59 -17.41 -3.09
N SER A 208 11.79 -17.52 -2.49
CA SER A 208 12.06 -18.45 -1.40
C SER A 208 11.22 -18.05 -0.19
N GLY A 209 10.65 -19.05 0.50
CA GLY A 209 9.78 -18.80 1.65
C GLY A 209 10.50 -17.99 2.75
N PRO A 210 9.78 -17.22 3.59
CA PRO A 210 10.39 -16.34 4.61
C PRO A 210 11.36 -17.05 5.56
N SER A 211 11.15 -18.36 5.79
CA SER A 211 12.02 -19.21 6.61
C SER A 211 13.42 -19.47 6.02
N TYR A 212 13.60 -19.27 4.72
CA TYR A 212 14.86 -19.51 4.02
C TYR A 212 15.72 -18.25 3.84
N VAL A 213 15.21 -17.09 4.27
CA VAL A 213 15.86 -15.79 4.13
C VAL A 213 16.22 -15.31 5.55
N SER A 214 17.47 -15.55 5.97
CA SER A 214 18.01 -15.13 7.27
C SER A 214 19.02 -14.00 7.13
#